data_AF-A0A536EA52-F1
#
_entry.id   AF-A0A536EA52-F1
#
_cell.length_a   1.000
_cell.length_b   1.000
_cell.length_c   1.000
_cell.angle_alpha   90.00
_cell.angle_beta   90.00
_cell.angle_gamma   90.00
#
_symmetry.space_group_name_H-M   'P 1'
#
loop_
_entity.id
_entity.type
_entity.pdbx_description
1 polymer ?
#
loop_
_entity_poly.entity_id
_entity_poly.type
_entity_poly.pdbx_seq_one_letter_code
_entity_poly.pdbx_strand_id
1 'polypeptide(L)'
;MDSSPRASATDSARTAANGNGRHGLIDLARVAVEDTVRLVQQEIQLAKIEVREMLSTNIRGAAMLAAAGLSALLCVVMLLVALIEWIPNHVLAALVAALIFAIICVVLIFIGKGMLKIGPPPKTMTTLKEDAEWAKQVLKRNGK
;
A
#
# COMPACT_ATOMS: atom_id res chain seq x y z
N MET A 1 -30.58 46.03 -65.34
CA MET A 1 -30.15 44.66 -65.06
C MET A 1 -28.72 44.78 -64.55
N ASP A 2 -28.57 45.16 -63.29
CA ASP A 2 -28.47 44.26 -62.13
C ASP A 2 -27.03 43.75 -61.98
N SER A 3 -26.34 44.28 -60.98
CA SER A 3 -25.02 43.82 -60.55
C SER A 3 -24.85 44.14 -59.08
N SER A 4 -25.35 43.22 -58.26
CA SER A 4 -25.21 43.19 -56.81
C SER A 4 -23.97 42.36 -56.40
N PRO A 5 -22.94 42.93 -55.74
CA PRO A 5 -21.90 42.15 -55.10
C PRO A 5 -22.00 42.30 -53.57
N ARG A 6 -22.90 41.53 -52.93
CA ARG A 6 -23.03 41.49 -51.45
C ARG A 6 -22.82 40.10 -50.84
N ALA A 7 -22.47 39.11 -51.65
CA ALA A 7 -22.40 37.71 -51.23
C ALA A 7 -21.06 37.28 -50.57
N SER A 8 -19.96 38.01 -50.76
CA SER A 8 -18.61 37.56 -50.34
C SER A 8 -18.18 37.98 -48.93
N ALA A 9 -18.77 39.02 -48.34
CA ALA A 9 -18.37 39.52 -47.01
C ALA A 9 -18.98 38.72 -45.85
N THR A 10 -20.17 38.14 -46.05
CA THR A 10 -20.90 37.37 -45.04
C THR A 10 -20.38 35.93 -44.91
N ASP A 11 -19.73 35.39 -45.94
CA ASP A 11 -19.19 34.03 -45.92
C ASP A 11 -17.86 33.94 -45.14
N SER A 12 -17.02 34.97 -45.27
CA SER A 12 -15.74 35.09 -44.56
C SER A 12 -15.91 35.23 -43.03
N ALA A 13 -16.91 35.99 -42.58
CA ALA A 13 -17.22 36.16 -41.15
C ALA A 13 -17.82 34.89 -40.52
N ARG A 14 -18.62 34.15 -41.30
CA ARG A 14 -19.27 32.90 -40.87
C ARG A 14 -18.27 31.74 -40.80
N THR A 15 -17.25 31.76 -41.65
CA THR A 15 -16.14 30.79 -41.64
C THR A 15 -15.18 31.01 -40.46
N ALA A 16 -14.89 32.27 -40.11
CA ALA A 16 -14.05 32.62 -38.95
C ALA A 16 -14.70 32.26 -37.60
N ALA A 17 -16.02 32.45 -37.46
CA ALA A 17 -16.76 32.11 -36.24
C ALA A 17 -16.88 30.58 -36.02
N ASN A 18 -17.00 29.80 -37.09
CA ASN A 18 -17.08 28.34 -37.04
C ASN A 18 -15.73 27.68 -36.70
N GLY A 19 -14.62 28.29 -37.11
CA GLY A 19 -13.27 27.85 -36.74
C GLY A 19 -12.97 28.04 -35.26
N ASN A 20 -13.42 29.14 -34.65
CA ASN A 20 -13.05 29.49 -33.27
C ASN A 20 -13.78 28.66 -32.18
N GLY A 21 -15.06 28.33 -32.40
CA GLY A 21 -15.85 27.56 -31.43
C GLY A 21 -15.37 26.11 -31.26
N ARG A 22 -14.81 25.51 -32.32
CA ARG A 22 -14.22 24.16 -32.26
C ARG A 22 -12.90 24.15 -31.50
N HIS A 23 -12.05 25.19 -31.67
CA HIS A 23 -10.80 25.33 -30.92
C HIS A 23 -11.06 25.63 -29.43
N GLY A 24 -12.04 26.46 -29.09
CA GLY A 24 -12.41 26.74 -27.70
C GLY A 24 -12.96 25.53 -26.93
N LEU A 25 -13.73 24.66 -27.58
CA LEU A 25 -14.20 23.40 -26.96
C LEU A 25 -13.04 22.42 -26.73
N ILE A 26 -12.07 22.39 -27.65
CA ILE A 26 -10.85 21.58 -27.53
C ILE A 26 -9.96 22.10 -26.40
N ASP A 27 -9.86 23.41 -26.22
CA ASP A 27 -9.09 24.02 -25.12
C ASP A 27 -9.73 23.75 -23.76
N LEU A 28 -11.06 23.89 -23.62
CA LEU A 28 -11.75 23.58 -22.36
C LEU A 28 -11.63 22.10 -21.99
N ALA A 29 -11.76 21.21 -22.98
CA ALA A 29 -11.54 19.78 -22.79
C ALA A 29 -10.09 19.48 -22.36
N ARG A 30 -9.10 20.17 -22.95
CA ARG A 30 -7.69 20.06 -22.59
C ARG A 30 -7.44 20.50 -21.14
N VAL A 31 -7.98 21.65 -20.73
CA VAL A 31 -7.85 22.14 -19.34
C VAL A 31 -8.51 21.18 -18.34
N ALA A 32 -9.72 20.69 -18.63
CA ALA A 32 -10.41 19.74 -17.75
C ALA A 32 -9.64 18.41 -17.60
N VAL A 33 -9.05 17.90 -18.69
CA VAL A 33 -8.18 16.71 -18.64
C VAL A 33 -6.93 16.98 -17.80
N GLU A 34 -6.31 18.15 -17.98
CA GLU A 34 -5.08 18.51 -17.27
C GLU A 34 -5.31 18.70 -15.76
N ASP A 35 -6.44 19.29 -15.37
CA ASP A 35 -6.84 19.41 -13.96
C ASP A 35 -7.19 18.04 -13.34
N THR A 36 -7.82 17.15 -14.11
CA THR A 36 -8.10 15.77 -13.67
C THR A 36 -6.80 15.00 -13.43
N VAL A 37 -5.81 15.13 -14.33
CA VAL A 37 -4.48 14.53 -14.17
C VAL A 37 -3.78 15.08 -12.92
N ARG A 38 -3.91 16.38 -12.64
CA ARG A 38 -3.36 17.00 -11.42
C ARG A 38 -3.99 16.45 -10.14
N LEU A 39 -5.32 16.29 -10.08
CA LEU A 39 -6.00 15.71 -8.92
C LEU A 39 -5.57 14.26 -8.67
N VAL A 40 -5.49 13.46 -9.72
CA VAL A 40 -5.01 12.06 -9.62
C VAL A 40 -3.57 12.02 -9.10
N GLN A 41 -2.69 12.90 -9.58
CA GLN A 41 -1.33 13.00 -9.06
C GLN A 41 -1.30 13.38 -7.57
N GLN A 42 -2.20 14.26 -7.13
CA GLN A 42 -2.30 14.67 -5.74
C GLN A 42 -2.80 13.55 -4.83
N GLU A 43 -3.82 12.79 -5.23
CA GLU A 43 -4.28 11.63 -4.47
C GLU A 43 -3.19 10.55 -4.38
N ILE A 44 -2.43 10.32 -5.44
CA ILE A 44 -1.28 9.39 -5.40
C ILE A 44 -0.22 9.88 -4.42
N GLN A 45 0.08 11.18 -4.40
CA GLN A 45 1.03 11.75 -3.45
C GLN A 45 0.55 11.63 -2.00
N LEU A 46 -0.73 11.87 -1.76
CA LEU A 46 -1.34 11.78 -0.42
C LEU A 46 -1.37 10.33 0.07
N ALA A 47 -1.83 9.40 -0.78
CA ALA A 47 -1.81 7.97 -0.50
C ALA A 47 -0.39 7.47 -0.21
N LYS A 48 0.62 7.97 -0.93
CA LYS A 48 2.03 7.63 -0.67
C LYS A 48 2.50 8.11 0.70
N ILE A 49 2.08 9.30 1.14
CA ILE A 49 2.42 9.83 2.47
C ILE A 49 1.78 8.99 3.56
N GLU A 50 0.48 8.72 3.44
CA GLU A 50 -0.27 7.94 4.43
C GLU A 50 0.27 6.51 4.56
N VAL A 51 0.52 5.84 3.44
CA VAL A 51 1.14 4.50 3.43
C VAL A 51 2.53 4.54 4.07
N ARG A 52 3.34 5.56 3.77
CA ARG A 52 4.68 5.70 4.36
C ARG A 52 4.61 5.90 5.87
N GLU A 53 3.67 6.71 6.36
CA GLU A 53 3.51 6.98 7.78
C GLU A 53 3.02 5.75 8.55
N MET A 54 1.99 5.07 8.04
CA MET A 54 1.50 3.79 8.56
C MET A 54 2.60 2.74 8.60
N LEU A 55 3.37 2.61 7.50
CA LEU A 55 4.46 1.66 7.41
C LEU A 55 5.60 2.00 8.37
N SER A 56 5.99 3.27 8.48
CA SER A 56 7.08 3.69 9.37
C SER A 56 6.76 3.42 10.84
N THR A 57 5.52 3.69 11.25
CA THR A 57 5.06 3.49 12.63
C THR A 57 4.97 1.99 12.95
N ASN A 58 4.43 1.20 12.03
CA ASN A 58 4.38 -0.26 12.19
C ASN A 58 5.78 -0.89 12.22
N ILE A 59 6.70 -0.46 11.36
CA ILE A 59 8.09 -0.95 11.35
C ILE A 59 8.77 -0.61 12.66
N ARG A 60 8.61 0.62 13.16
CA ARG A 60 9.22 1.05 14.43
C ARG A 60 8.66 0.25 15.61
N GLY A 61 7.34 0.03 15.65
CA GLY A 61 6.70 -0.81 16.65
C GLY A 61 7.17 -2.26 16.60
N ALA A 62 7.26 -2.84 15.40
CA ALA A 62 7.78 -4.19 15.21
C ALA A 62 9.26 -4.31 15.62
N ALA A 63 10.09 -3.33 15.29
CA ALA A 63 11.49 -3.28 15.68
C ALA A 63 11.65 -3.17 17.21
N MET A 64 10.84 -2.34 17.87
CA MET A 64 10.84 -2.22 19.33
C MET A 64 10.41 -3.52 20.01
N LEU A 65 9.36 -4.18 19.51
CA LEU A 65 8.92 -5.47 20.04
C LEU A 65 9.96 -6.57 19.82
N ALA A 66 10.62 -6.60 18.66
CA ALA A 66 11.70 -7.54 18.39
C ALA A 66 12.89 -7.31 19.34
N ALA A 67 13.28 -6.05 19.56
CA ALA A 67 14.34 -5.70 20.49
C ALA A 67 13.97 -6.07 21.94
N ALA A 68 12.73 -5.82 22.36
CA ALA A 68 12.23 -6.20 23.69
C ALA A 68 12.19 -7.72 23.87
N GLY A 69 11.78 -8.47 22.85
CA GLY A 69 11.83 -9.93 22.87
C GLY A 69 13.26 -10.46 23.00
N LEU A 70 14.21 -9.89 22.24
CA LEU A 70 15.62 -10.26 22.31
C LEU A 70 16.25 -9.90 23.67
N SER A 71 15.95 -8.72 24.22
CA SER A 71 16.47 -8.31 25.53
C SER A 71 15.89 -9.17 26.67
N ALA A 72 14.61 -9.53 26.60
CA ALA A 72 13.99 -10.47 27.52
C ALA A 72 14.67 -11.84 27.44
N LEU A 73 14.92 -12.36 26.22
CA LEU A 73 15.63 -13.62 26.01
C LEU A 73 17.02 -13.59 26.68
N LEU A 74 17.80 -12.54 26.43
CA LEU A 74 19.12 -12.36 27.03
C LEU A 74 19.07 -12.27 28.55
N CYS A 75 18.08 -11.56 29.11
CA CYS A 75 17.89 -11.45 30.56
C CYS A 75 17.66 -12.81 31.22
N VAL A 76 16.79 -13.64 30.64
CA VAL A 76 16.53 -14.97 31.20
C VAL A 76 17.76 -15.89 31.04
N VAL A 77 18.53 -15.79 29.95
CA VAL A 77 19.82 -16.51 29.82
C VAL A 77 20.80 -16.09 30.92
N MET A 78 20.91 -14.79 31.21
CA MET A 78 21.78 -14.30 32.28
C MET A 78 21.32 -14.76 33.68
N LEU A 79 20.00 -14.79 33.93
CA LEU A 79 19.44 -15.35 35.16
C LEU A 79 19.74 -16.83 35.31
N LEU A 80 19.71 -17.59 34.21
CA LEU A 80 20.07 -19.00 34.19
C LEU A 80 21.52 -19.22 34.60
N VAL A 81 22.44 -18.48 33.99
CA VAL A 81 23.87 -18.56 34.31
C VAL A 81 24.10 -18.21 35.78
N ALA A 82 23.48 -17.15 36.28
CA ALA A 82 23.56 -16.75 37.69
C ALA A 82 23.02 -17.83 38.64
N LEU A 83 21.92 -18.50 38.29
CA LEU A 83 21.33 -19.58 39.08
C LEU A 83 22.19 -20.84 39.09
N ILE A 84 22.82 -21.17 37.95
CA ILE A 84 23.75 -22.30 37.82
C ILE A 84 25.00 -22.09 38.68
N GLU A 85 25.56 -20.88 38.66
CA GLU A 85 26.69 -20.47 39.52
C GLU A 85 26.32 -20.56 41.01
N TRP A 86 25.11 -20.14 41.38
CA TRP A 86 24.65 -20.16 42.77
C TRP A 86 24.49 -21.57 43.35
N ILE A 87 24.19 -22.57 42.53
CA ILE A 87 23.91 -23.94 42.99
C ILE A 87 25.18 -24.79 42.86
N PRO A 88 25.67 -25.44 43.93
CA PRO A 88 26.92 -26.23 43.90
C PRO A 88 26.87 -27.45 42.96
N ASN A 89 25.68 -27.88 42.54
CA ASN A 89 25.47 -28.87 41.49
C ASN A 89 25.01 -28.21 40.19
N HIS A 90 25.94 -27.51 39.55
CA HIS A 90 25.75 -26.67 38.38
C HIS A 90 25.05 -27.40 37.21
N VAL A 91 25.33 -28.70 37.03
CA VAL A 91 24.86 -29.48 35.88
C VAL A 91 23.35 -29.76 35.94
N LEU A 92 22.85 -30.17 37.11
CA LEU A 92 21.42 -30.44 37.30
C LEU A 92 20.59 -29.14 37.25
N ALA A 93 21.11 -28.05 37.83
CA ALA A 93 20.48 -26.73 37.74
C ALA A 93 20.39 -26.24 36.29
N ALA A 94 21.46 -26.41 35.51
CA ALA A 94 21.50 -26.04 34.10
C ALA A 94 20.50 -26.83 33.26
N LEU A 95 20.37 -28.14 33.50
CA LEU A 95 19.42 -29.00 32.79
C LEU A 95 17.96 -28.63 33.05
N VAL A 96 17.59 -28.39 34.31
CA VAL A 96 16.22 -27.98 34.66
C VAL A 96 15.88 -26.64 34.01
N ALA A 97 16.81 -25.70 34.07
CA ALA A 97 16.58 -24.38 33.52
C ALA A 97 16.54 -24.39 31.97
N ALA A 98 17.38 -25.21 31.33
CA ALA A 98 17.31 -25.46 29.89
C ALA A 98 15.97 -26.09 29.47
N LEU A 99 15.42 -27.01 30.28
CA LEU A 99 14.11 -27.62 30.02
C LEU A 99 12.97 -26.59 30.12
N ILE A 100 12.98 -25.73 31.15
CA ILE A 100 12.01 -24.63 31.28
C ILE A 100 12.05 -23.72 30.05
N PHE A 101 13.26 -23.37 29.60
CA PHE A 101 13.45 -22.54 28.43
C PHE A 101 13.01 -23.19 27.13
N ALA A 102 13.26 -24.49 26.98
CA ALA A 102 12.79 -25.26 25.84
C ALA A 102 11.26 -25.23 25.75
N ILE A 103 10.56 -25.36 26.89
CA ILE A 103 9.10 -25.25 26.96
C ILE A 103 8.63 -23.85 26.57
N ILE A 104 9.25 -22.80 27.13
CA ILE A 104 8.93 -21.40 26.79
C ILE A 104 9.11 -21.14 25.29
N CYS A 105 10.22 -21.61 24.71
CA CYS A 105 10.50 -21.47 23.28
C CYS A 105 9.42 -22.15 22.43
N VAL A 106 9.04 -23.38 22.78
CA VAL A 106 7.98 -24.13 22.09
C VAL A 106 6.64 -23.37 22.17
N VAL A 107 6.27 -22.86 23.34
CA VAL A 107 5.05 -22.05 23.52
C VAL A 107 5.10 -20.76 22.68
N LEU A 108 6.21 -20.02 22.70
CA LEU A 108 6.36 -18.81 21.89
C LEU A 108 6.29 -19.10 20.39
N ILE A 109 6.83 -20.24 19.92
CA ILE A 109 6.69 -20.65 18.52
C ILE A 109 5.22 -20.88 18.16
N PHE A 110 4.45 -21.56 19.01
CA PHE A 110 3.02 -21.78 18.77
C PHE A 110 2.20 -20.48 18.79
N ILE A 111 2.44 -19.61 19.78
CA ILE A 111 1.79 -18.30 19.86
C ILE A 111 2.18 -17.44 18.65
N GLY A 112 3.46 -17.36 18.32
CA GLY A 112 3.97 -16.61 17.18
C GLY A 112 3.37 -17.11 15.85
N LYS A 113 3.28 -18.43 15.64
CA LYS A 113 2.58 -19.02 14.49
C LYS A 113 1.10 -18.65 14.44
N GLY A 114 0.43 -18.56 15.59
CA GLY A 114 -0.96 -18.09 15.66
C GLY A 114 -1.14 -16.60 15.38
N MET A 115 -0.13 -15.79 15.69
CA MET A 115 -0.14 -14.33 15.46
C MET A 115 0.30 -13.95 14.04
N LEU A 116 1.02 -14.83 13.33
CA LEU A 116 1.41 -14.67 11.94
C LEU A 116 0.18 -14.78 11.01
N LYS A 117 -0.65 -13.73 10.98
CA LYS A 117 -1.58 -13.46 9.87
C LYS A 117 -0.80 -12.80 8.73
N ILE A 118 0.11 -13.54 8.10
CA ILE A 118 0.69 -13.14 6.81
C ILE A 118 -0.38 -13.41 5.75
N GLY A 119 -1.37 -12.52 5.70
CA GLY A 119 -2.32 -12.40 4.61
C GLY A 119 -2.31 -10.95 4.15
N PRO A 120 -2.44 -10.65 2.84
CA PRO A 120 -2.57 -9.27 2.37
C PRO A 120 -3.69 -8.57 3.15
N PRO A 121 -3.57 -7.26 3.44
CA PRO A 121 -4.58 -6.53 4.19
C PRO A 121 -5.98 -6.83 3.59
N PRO A 122 -6.95 -7.26 4.42
CA PRO A 122 -8.20 -7.86 3.94
C PRO A 122 -9.03 -6.92 3.06
N LYS A 123 -8.78 -5.60 3.16
CA LYS A 123 -9.41 -4.55 2.34
C LYS A 123 -8.87 -4.50 0.90
N THR A 124 -7.67 -5.03 0.63
CA THR A 124 -7.05 -4.99 -0.71
C THR A 124 -7.29 -6.29 -1.49
N MET A 125 -7.58 -7.41 -0.81
CA MET A 125 -7.90 -8.68 -1.49
C MET A 125 -9.27 -8.68 -2.15
N THR A 126 -10.25 -7.93 -1.65
CA THR A 126 -11.57 -7.85 -2.27
C THR A 126 -11.51 -7.08 -3.58
N THR A 127 -10.88 -5.89 -3.57
CA THR A 127 -10.72 -5.05 -4.77
C THR A 127 -9.87 -5.73 -5.84
N LEU A 128 -8.74 -6.35 -5.47
CA LEU A 128 -7.88 -7.04 -6.45
C LEU A 128 -8.54 -8.29 -7.06
N LYS A 129 -9.45 -8.96 -6.34
CA LYS A 129 -10.21 -10.10 -6.87
C LYS A 129 -11.31 -9.65 -7.82
N GLU A 130 -12.08 -8.62 -7.46
CA GLU A 130 -13.09 -8.04 -8.34
C GLU A 130 -12.47 -7.46 -9.62
N ASP A 131 -11.34 -6.76 -9.52
CA ASP A 131 -10.62 -6.22 -10.68
C ASP A 131 -10.10 -7.33 -11.61
N ALA A 132 -9.59 -8.43 -11.05
CA ALA A 132 -9.13 -9.57 -11.82
C ALA A 132 -10.29 -10.33 -12.50
N GLU A 133 -11.44 -10.42 -11.84
CA GLU A 133 -12.64 -11.03 -12.43
C GLU A 133 -13.24 -10.16 -13.53
N TRP A 134 -13.29 -8.84 -13.33
CA TRP A 134 -13.73 -7.89 -14.35
C TRP A 134 -12.80 -7.91 -15.57
N ALA A 135 -11.48 -7.92 -15.37
CA ALA A 135 -10.50 -8.04 -16.45
C ALA A 135 -10.66 -9.35 -17.26
N LYS A 136 -10.91 -10.47 -16.59
CA LYS A 136 -11.21 -11.76 -17.26
C LYS A 136 -12.50 -11.72 -18.05
N GLN A 137 -13.54 -11.05 -17.54
CA GLN A 137 -14.81 -10.91 -18.26
C GLN A 137 -14.69 -10.01 -19.50
N VAL A 138 -13.90 -8.94 -19.43
CA VAL A 138 -13.62 -8.06 -20.57
C VAL A 138 -12.88 -8.81 -21.67
N LEU A 139 -11.85 -9.60 -21.33
CA LEU A 139 -11.12 -10.42 -22.29
C LEU A 139 -12.00 -11.52 -22.92
N LYS A 140 -12.87 -12.16 -22.11
CA LYS A 140 -13.79 -13.20 -22.61
C LYS A 140 -14.89 -12.65 -23.51
N ARG A 141 -15.30 -11.38 -23.32
CA ARG A 141 -16.33 -10.71 -24.12
C ARG A 141 -15.83 -10.24 -25.49
N ASN A 142 -14.55 -9.88 -25.61
CA ASN A 142 -13.95 -9.38 -26.85
C ASN A 142 -13.39 -10.49 -27.77
N GLY A 143 -13.50 -11.76 -27.38
CA GLY A 143 -13.00 -12.91 -28.13
C GLY A 143 -14.04 -13.63 -29.01
N LYS A 144 -15.14 -12.97 -29.38
CA LYS A 144 -16.12 -13.42 -30.38
C LYS A 144 -16.32 -12.33 -31.42
#